data_AF-A0A7X5XWI1-F1
#
_entry.id   AF-A0A7X5XWI1-F1
#
_cell.length_a   1.000
_cell.length_b   1.000
_cell.length_c   1.000
_cell.angle_alpha   90.00
_cell.angle_beta   90.00
_cell.angle_gamma   90.00
#
_symmetry.space_group_name_H-M   'P 1'
#
loop_
_entity.id
_entity.type
_entity.pdbx_description
1 polymer ?
#
loop_
_entity_poly.entity_id
_entity_poly.type
_entity_poly.pdbx_seq_one_letter_code
_entity_poly.pdbx_strand_id
1 'polypeptide(L)'
;MQEIIDSPYNVGDYAARLFQEGVRTVIRYYNIKNSSTFLSKCLTAAEYGKLVAAGLDVAVVFQQRGGAGGAIEDFGSGKGARDAKRALELAGTIGQPKGSAIYFAVDHDFARPAELVRIEQYFQEIHAALNGDFRVGVYGSGAVCAHLKAKELASLFWLPASMGWTGSRAFLASQQWTLFQKFQDLRAPFGNFDYDGNLANPAFADFGQFGAASAAPGRRPADSVAVFEVAARSGLRVRGGAGEQFDVLRSLPLGALVHGLGTEADWVQVDVNGDGVADGYMARQFLKPLSGGLPLPTPSAAPTTPYAVAQAELALGVKETPGRQDNPRIVLYHGSTKGGEASDETAWCSSFVNYCVEKAGMKGTDSKWARSWHDSGWGHDVTSSPQPGDIVVWSRKSPSVDGGHVGFFVGHDGKDRIRVLGGNQGNRVGITSYPADGTVGQTRYKLLSIRR
;
A
#
# COMPACT_ATOMS: atom_id res chain seq x y z
N MET A 1 5.75 0.60 8.98
CA MET A 1 4.55 0.73 9.85
C MET A 1 3.30 0.72 8.95
N GLN A 2 2.08 0.71 9.50
CA GLN A 2 0.86 0.87 8.69
C GLN A 2 0.61 2.36 8.39
N GLU A 3 -0.06 2.68 7.28
CA GLU A 3 -0.28 4.08 6.87
C GLU A 3 -1.21 4.84 7.85
N ILE A 4 -2.26 4.18 8.32
CA ILE A 4 -3.19 4.69 9.32
C ILE A 4 -3.07 3.80 10.55
N ILE A 5 -2.68 4.40 11.67
CA ILE A 5 -2.56 3.68 12.94
C ILE A 5 -3.47 4.28 14.00
N ASP A 6 -3.93 3.46 14.93
CA ASP A 6 -4.47 3.94 16.20
C ASP A 6 -3.58 3.45 17.36
N SER A 7 -3.41 4.28 18.39
CA SER A 7 -2.59 3.91 19.56
C SER A 7 -3.14 4.57 20.81
N PRO A 8 -3.23 3.86 21.96
CA PRO A 8 -3.64 4.44 23.23
C PRO A 8 -2.49 5.14 23.98
N TYR A 9 -1.31 5.23 23.39
CA TYR A 9 -0.14 5.89 23.99
C TYR A 9 0.13 7.24 23.35
N ASN A 10 0.73 8.16 24.09
CA ASN A 10 1.27 9.39 23.51
C ASN A 10 2.45 9.06 22.60
N VAL A 11 2.32 9.42 21.33
CA VAL A 11 3.31 9.12 20.28
C VAL A 11 3.95 10.39 19.69
N GLY A 12 3.71 11.56 20.31
CA GLY A 12 4.16 12.84 19.79
C GLY A 12 5.68 12.95 19.65
N ASP A 13 6.46 12.39 20.60
CA ASP A 13 7.93 12.39 20.53
C ASP A 13 8.48 11.52 19.39
N TYR A 14 7.65 10.66 18.82
CA TYR A 14 8.01 9.79 17.70
C TYR A 14 7.39 10.22 16.37
N ALA A 15 6.71 11.36 16.31
CA ALA A 15 5.96 11.84 15.15
C ALA A 15 6.80 11.87 13.86
N ALA A 16 8.02 12.43 13.91
CA ALA A 16 8.92 12.48 12.77
C ALA A 16 9.33 11.07 12.30
N ARG A 17 9.56 10.14 13.23
CA ARG A 17 9.90 8.76 12.91
C ARG A 17 8.71 8.01 12.31
N LEU A 18 7.52 8.22 12.85
CA LEU A 18 6.27 7.67 12.31
C LEU A 18 6.10 8.07 10.84
N PHE A 19 6.28 9.36 10.51
CA PHE A 19 6.20 9.84 9.14
C PHE A 19 7.22 9.18 8.20
N GLN A 20 8.47 9.02 8.65
CA GLN A 20 9.54 8.32 7.91
C GLN A 20 9.22 6.84 7.65
N GLU A 21 8.47 6.20 8.56
CA GLU A 21 8.08 4.79 8.51
C GLU A 21 6.80 4.53 7.70
N GLY A 22 6.31 5.54 6.98
CA GLY A 22 5.16 5.46 6.10
C GLY A 22 3.83 5.82 6.75
N VAL A 23 3.80 6.17 8.04
CA VAL A 23 2.56 6.61 8.70
C VAL A 23 2.14 7.97 8.13
N ARG A 24 0.84 8.12 7.86
CA ARG A 24 0.23 9.37 7.39
C ARG A 24 -0.83 9.88 8.34
N THR A 25 -1.57 8.98 8.99
CA THR A 25 -2.60 9.36 9.97
C THR A 25 -2.42 8.60 11.28
N VAL A 26 -2.55 9.32 12.39
CA VAL A 26 -2.60 8.75 13.74
C VAL A 26 -3.98 9.01 14.35
N ILE A 27 -4.74 7.95 14.59
CA ILE A 27 -6.01 8.00 15.31
C ILE A 27 -5.70 8.00 16.81
N ARG A 28 -6.18 9.03 17.52
CA ARG A 28 -5.97 9.21 18.96
C ARG A 28 -7.29 9.31 19.70
N TYR A 29 -7.24 9.25 21.03
CA TYR A 29 -8.45 9.14 21.82
C TYR A 29 -8.85 10.45 22.47
N TYR A 30 -10.15 10.69 22.51
CA TYR A 30 -10.80 11.47 23.56
C TYR A 30 -11.35 10.52 24.62
N ASN A 31 -11.30 10.94 25.88
CA ASN A 31 -11.90 10.20 26.98
C ASN A 31 -12.29 11.16 28.12
N ILE A 32 -12.95 10.63 29.15
CA ILE A 32 -13.22 11.39 30.37
C ILE A 32 -11.92 11.54 31.18
N LYS A 33 -11.19 10.42 31.35
CA LYS A 33 -9.92 10.37 32.05
C LYS A 33 -9.07 9.18 31.62
N ASN A 34 -7.75 9.37 31.67
CA ASN A 34 -6.78 8.28 31.53
C ASN A 34 -6.90 7.28 32.68
N SER A 35 -6.59 6.01 32.38
CA SER A 35 -6.59 4.93 33.37
C SER A 35 -5.18 4.60 33.83
N SER A 36 -5.04 3.76 34.86
CA SER A 36 -3.74 3.21 35.27
C SER A 36 -3.09 2.35 34.19
N THR A 37 -3.89 1.72 33.33
CA THR A 37 -3.42 0.92 32.19
C THR A 37 -2.96 1.81 31.04
N PHE A 38 -3.72 2.86 30.72
CA PHE A 38 -3.42 3.78 29.63
C PHE A 38 -3.24 5.20 30.16
N LEU A 39 -2.04 5.47 30.65
CA LEU A 39 -1.67 6.72 31.32
C LEU A 39 -1.73 7.95 30.40
N SER A 40 -1.65 7.74 29.09
CA SER A 40 -1.58 8.80 28.06
C SER A 40 -2.57 8.59 26.90
N LYS A 41 -3.73 7.96 27.20
CA LYS A 41 -4.77 7.69 26.19
C LYS A 41 -5.32 8.96 25.55
N CYS A 42 -5.69 9.94 26.36
CA CYS A 42 -6.24 11.21 25.89
C CYS A 42 -5.19 12.01 25.11
N LEU A 43 -5.53 12.39 23.88
CA LEU A 43 -4.75 13.32 23.08
C LEU A 43 -4.59 14.66 23.81
N THR A 44 -3.38 15.20 23.77
CA THR A 44 -3.06 16.52 24.35
C THR A 44 -2.71 17.52 23.24
N ALA A 45 -2.88 18.81 23.49
CA ALA A 45 -2.46 19.85 22.54
C ALA A 45 -0.96 19.80 22.20
N ALA A 46 -0.12 19.45 23.19
CA ALA A 46 1.33 19.29 22.98
C ALA A 46 1.66 18.10 22.08
N GLU A 47 0.95 16.97 22.25
CA GLU A 47 1.09 15.81 21.36
C GLU A 47 0.58 16.14 19.95
N TYR A 48 -0.62 16.72 19.84
CA TYR A 48 -1.21 17.14 18.56
C TYR A 48 -0.29 18.05 17.77
N GLY A 49 0.31 19.06 18.43
CA GLY A 49 1.26 19.98 17.81
C GLY A 49 2.48 19.26 17.22
N LYS A 50 3.01 18.24 17.91
CA LYS A 50 4.14 17.43 17.40
C LYS A 50 3.74 16.58 16.19
N LEU A 51 2.55 15.98 16.21
CA LEU A 51 2.04 15.17 15.10
C LEU A 51 1.88 16.01 13.83
N VAL A 52 1.20 17.16 13.93
CA VAL A 52 0.98 18.06 12.79
C VAL A 52 2.30 18.66 12.30
N ALA A 53 3.20 19.06 13.20
CA ALA A 53 4.52 19.59 12.83
C ALA A 53 5.37 18.56 12.05
N ALA A 54 5.16 17.27 12.28
CA ALA A 54 5.81 16.19 11.53
C ALA A 54 5.13 15.86 10.19
N GLY A 55 4.03 16.54 9.83
CA GLY A 55 3.30 16.31 8.59
C GLY A 55 2.25 15.19 8.67
N LEU A 56 1.86 14.77 9.88
CA LEU A 56 0.84 13.74 10.08
C LEU A 56 -0.56 14.36 10.19
N ASP A 57 -1.55 13.67 9.65
CA ASP A 57 -2.96 13.89 9.96
C ASP A 57 -3.33 13.15 11.25
N VAL A 58 -4.43 13.60 11.86
CA VAL A 58 -5.01 13.05 13.08
C VAL A 58 -6.49 12.76 12.86
N ALA A 59 -6.98 11.65 13.39
CA ALA A 59 -8.41 11.42 13.58
C ALA A 59 -8.65 11.10 15.06
N VAL A 60 -9.89 11.25 15.53
CA VAL A 60 -10.20 11.07 16.95
C VAL A 60 -11.39 10.16 17.20
N VAL A 61 -11.26 9.33 18.24
CA VAL A 61 -12.35 8.50 18.75
C VAL A 61 -12.54 8.74 20.25
N PHE A 62 -13.78 8.98 20.67
CA PHE A 62 -14.16 9.02 22.07
C PHE A 62 -14.36 7.61 22.61
N GLN A 63 -13.55 7.22 23.60
CA GLN A 63 -13.71 5.96 24.32
C GLN A 63 -13.18 6.05 25.75
N GLN A 64 -14.07 5.95 26.73
CA GLN A 64 -13.69 5.66 28.11
C GLN A 64 -13.58 4.13 28.35
N ARG A 65 -14.73 3.44 28.34
CA ARG A 65 -14.84 1.97 28.26
C ARG A 65 -15.56 1.60 26.98
N GLY A 66 -16.69 2.27 26.69
CA GLY A 66 -17.37 2.16 25.41
C GLY A 66 -18.07 0.82 25.23
N GLY A 67 -18.60 0.23 26.31
CA GLY A 67 -19.33 -1.04 26.25
C GLY A 67 -18.45 -2.30 26.29
N ALA A 68 -17.12 -2.16 26.29
CA ALA A 68 -16.19 -3.27 26.39
C ALA A 68 -16.56 -4.22 27.55
N GLY A 69 -16.51 -5.53 27.27
CA GLY A 69 -16.94 -6.57 28.21
C GLY A 69 -18.46 -6.71 28.36
N GLY A 70 -19.26 -6.20 27.42
CA GLY A 70 -20.73 -6.32 27.44
C GLY A 70 -21.44 -5.27 28.30
N ALA A 71 -20.73 -4.19 28.63
CA ALA A 71 -21.19 -3.14 29.53
C ALA A 71 -22.16 -2.15 28.87
N ILE A 72 -23.37 -2.62 28.52
CA ILE A 72 -24.41 -1.84 27.84
C ILE A 72 -24.86 -0.59 28.64
N GLU A 73 -24.59 -0.52 29.95
CA GLU A 73 -24.84 0.66 30.79
C GLU A 73 -24.01 1.89 30.42
N ASP A 74 -22.92 1.72 29.66
CA ASP A 74 -22.14 2.84 29.13
C ASP A 74 -22.95 3.72 28.18
N PHE A 75 -24.01 3.17 27.57
CA PHE A 75 -24.91 3.86 26.64
C PHE A 75 -26.26 4.23 27.29
N GLY A 76 -26.31 4.33 28.62
CA GLY A 76 -27.51 4.78 29.32
C GLY A 76 -27.89 6.24 29.01
N SER A 77 -29.09 6.64 29.42
CA SER A 77 -29.57 8.02 29.26
C SER A 77 -28.61 9.06 29.86
N GLY A 78 -28.40 10.17 29.15
CA GLY A 78 -27.50 11.27 29.48
C GLY A 78 -26.02 11.00 29.23
N LYS A 79 -25.63 9.75 28.90
CA LYS A 79 -24.23 9.39 28.67
C LYS A 79 -23.73 9.95 27.34
N GLY A 80 -24.55 9.98 26.30
CA GLY A 80 -24.19 10.51 24.99
C GLY A 80 -23.93 12.01 25.05
N ALA A 81 -24.83 12.74 25.73
CA ALA A 81 -24.67 14.19 25.92
C ALA A 81 -23.41 14.52 26.74
N ARG A 82 -23.14 13.76 27.80
CA ARG A 82 -21.93 13.92 28.63
C ARG A 82 -20.65 13.67 27.82
N ASP A 83 -20.61 12.58 27.07
CA ASP A 83 -19.44 12.18 26.31
C ASP A 83 -19.18 13.13 25.14
N ALA A 84 -20.24 13.55 24.43
CA ALA A 84 -20.14 14.57 23.38
C ALA A 84 -19.69 15.93 23.92
N LYS A 85 -20.22 16.38 25.07
CA LYS A 85 -19.74 17.61 25.72
C LYS A 85 -18.25 17.54 26.03
N ARG A 86 -17.78 16.40 26.58
CA ARG A 86 -16.35 16.22 26.84
C ARG A 86 -15.53 16.21 25.54
N ALA A 87 -16.02 15.56 24.50
CA ALA A 87 -15.37 15.55 23.19
C ALA A 87 -15.24 16.96 22.61
N LEU A 88 -16.28 17.80 22.73
CA LEU A 88 -16.25 19.21 22.30
C LEU A 88 -15.23 20.04 23.10
N GLU A 89 -15.15 19.86 24.42
CA GLU A 89 -14.13 20.51 25.24
C GLU A 89 -12.72 20.18 24.75
N LEU A 90 -12.44 18.88 24.54
CA LEU A 90 -11.14 18.39 24.07
C LEU A 90 -10.83 18.87 22.64
N ALA A 91 -11.80 18.81 21.73
CA ALA A 91 -11.70 19.36 20.38
C ALA A 91 -11.34 20.85 20.40
N GLY A 92 -11.95 21.62 21.32
CA GLY A 92 -11.63 23.02 21.54
C GLY A 92 -10.17 23.24 22.00
N THR A 93 -9.62 22.36 22.85
CA THR A 93 -8.23 22.52 23.33
C THR A 93 -7.17 22.39 22.26
N ILE A 94 -7.45 21.65 21.18
CA ILE A 94 -6.52 21.45 20.06
C ILE A 94 -6.90 22.28 18.82
N GLY A 95 -7.99 23.05 18.89
CA GLY A 95 -8.53 23.79 17.75
C GLY A 95 -8.97 22.86 16.61
N GLN A 96 -9.55 21.70 16.93
CA GLN A 96 -9.99 20.74 15.92
C GLN A 96 -10.94 21.42 14.92
N PRO A 97 -10.66 21.36 13.60
CA PRO A 97 -11.47 22.05 12.60
C PRO A 97 -12.91 21.53 12.58
N LYS A 98 -13.88 22.45 12.55
CA LYS A 98 -15.28 22.11 12.27
C LYS A 98 -15.41 21.38 10.92
N GLY A 99 -16.34 20.45 10.82
CA GLY A 99 -16.51 19.58 9.65
C GLY A 99 -15.60 18.34 9.62
N SER A 100 -14.56 18.27 10.46
CA SER A 100 -13.86 17.02 10.76
C SER A 100 -14.75 16.08 11.60
N ALA A 101 -14.27 14.87 11.90
CA ALA A 101 -15.07 13.88 12.61
C ALA A 101 -14.69 13.68 14.08
N ILE A 102 -15.66 13.22 14.85
CA ILE A 102 -15.44 12.58 16.14
C ILE A 102 -16.15 11.23 16.09
N TYR A 103 -15.37 10.15 16.20
CA TYR A 103 -15.91 8.81 16.33
C TYR A 103 -16.31 8.54 17.78
N PHE A 104 -17.36 7.74 18.01
CA PHE A 104 -17.73 7.25 19.35
C PHE A 104 -17.72 5.72 19.35
N ALA A 105 -17.04 5.13 20.33
CA ALA A 105 -16.83 3.69 20.37
C ALA A 105 -17.99 2.91 21.00
N VAL A 106 -18.42 1.86 20.29
CA VAL A 106 -19.29 0.78 20.73
C VAL A 106 -18.49 -0.53 20.61
N ASP A 107 -17.68 -0.78 21.63
CA ASP A 107 -16.61 -1.78 21.67
C ASP A 107 -17.08 -3.14 22.21
N HIS A 108 -18.21 -3.62 21.69
CA HIS A 108 -18.73 -4.97 21.95
C HIS A 108 -19.73 -5.38 20.88
N ASP A 109 -20.02 -6.68 20.78
CA ASP A 109 -21.00 -7.21 19.84
C ASP A 109 -22.45 -7.05 20.33
N PHE A 110 -22.90 -5.82 20.48
CA PHE A 110 -24.31 -5.53 20.76
C PHE A 110 -25.14 -5.66 19.48
N ALA A 111 -26.15 -6.52 19.53
CA ALA A 111 -26.99 -6.82 18.37
C ALA A 111 -28.45 -7.08 18.74
N ARG A 112 -28.78 -7.22 20.03
CA ARG A 112 -30.16 -7.43 20.46
C ARG A 112 -30.95 -6.13 20.24
N PRO A 113 -32.23 -6.19 19.82
CA PRO A 113 -33.02 -5.00 19.55
C PRO A 113 -33.04 -3.97 20.69
N ALA A 114 -33.14 -4.43 21.95
CA ALA A 114 -33.11 -3.55 23.12
C ALA A 114 -31.76 -2.84 23.33
N GLU A 115 -30.65 -3.49 22.95
CA GLU A 115 -29.31 -2.88 23.01
C GLU A 115 -29.15 -1.83 21.92
N LEU A 116 -29.59 -2.14 20.69
CA LEU A 116 -29.54 -1.21 19.57
C LEU A 116 -30.39 0.04 19.81
N VAL A 117 -31.57 -0.09 20.41
CA VAL A 117 -32.40 1.07 20.82
C VAL A 117 -31.69 1.93 21.86
N ARG A 118 -30.98 1.32 22.80
CA ARG A 118 -30.21 2.08 23.79
C ARG A 118 -29.01 2.80 23.16
N ILE A 119 -28.30 2.14 22.24
CA ILE A 119 -27.20 2.75 21.48
C ILE A 119 -27.73 3.87 20.59
N GLU A 120 -28.91 3.71 19.97
CA GLU A 120 -29.59 4.76 19.20
C GLU A 120 -29.84 6.00 20.06
N GLN A 121 -30.38 5.84 21.28
CA GLN A 121 -30.59 6.95 22.22
C GLN A 121 -29.28 7.67 22.58
N TYR A 122 -28.21 6.91 22.84
CA TYR A 122 -26.88 7.48 23.08
C TYR A 122 -26.39 8.33 21.89
N PHE A 123 -26.56 7.84 20.67
CA PHE A 123 -26.17 8.58 19.45
C PHE A 123 -27.09 9.75 19.12
N GLN A 124 -28.38 9.71 19.48
CA GLN A 124 -29.29 10.87 19.40
C GLN A 124 -28.79 12.02 20.28
N GLU A 125 -28.37 11.72 21.51
CA GLU A 125 -27.80 12.71 22.42
C GLU A 125 -26.48 13.28 21.90
N ILE A 126 -25.61 12.44 21.33
CA ILE A 126 -24.36 12.90 20.68
C ILE A 126 -24.67 13.84 19.53
N HIS A 127 -25.57 13.43 18.63
CA HIS A 127 -25.92 14.19 17.45
C HIS A 127 -26.47 15.58 17.83
N ALA A 128 -27.36 15.64 18.82
CA ALA A 128 -27.88 16.89 19.35
C ALA A 128 -26.78 17.78 19.98
N ALA A 129 -25.85 17.18 20.74
CA ALA A 129 -24.79 17.93 21.41
C ALA A 129 -23.73 18.48 20.44
N LEU A 130 -23.33 17.71 19.42
CA LEU A 130 -22.36 18.18 18.41
C LEU A 130 -22.95 19.23 17.46
N ASN A 131 -24.28 19.27 17.31
CA ASN A 131 -25.02 20.30 16.58
C ASN A 131 -24.46 20.59 15.16
N GLY A 132 -23.96 19.55 14.49
CA GLY A 132 -23.38 19.66 13.14
C GLY A 132 -21.98 20.27 13.06
N ASP A 133 -21.37 20.68 14.17
CA ASP A 133 -19.99 21.21 14.17
C ASP A 133 -18.96 20.13 13.77
N PHE A 134 -19.26 18.86 14.07
CA PHE A 134 -18.44 17.71 13.71
C PHE A 134 -19.28 16.59 13.13
N ARG A 135 -18.72 15.85 12.18
CA ARG A 135 -19.33 14.62 11.65
C ARG A 135 -19.28 13.53 12.71
N VAL A 136 -20.42 12.89 12.95
CA VAL A 136 -20.52 11.75 13.88
C VAL A 136 -20.01 10.49 13.18
N GLY A 137 -18.98 9.88 13.76
CA GLY A 137 -18.51 8.55 13.41
C GLY A 137 -18.84 7.51 14.49
N VAL A 138 -18.92 6.24 14.12
CA VAL A 138 -19.03 5.12 15.06
C VAL A 138 -17.90 4.11 14.83
N TYR A 139 -17.25 3.69 15.91
CA TYR A 139 -16.46 2.45 15.93
C TYR A 139 -17.33 1.33 16.52
N GLY A 140 -17.59 0.24 15.80
CA GLY A 140 -18.43 -0.84 16.33
C GLY A 140 -18.81 -1.93 15.33
N SER A 141 -19.59 -2.91 15.79
CA SER A 141 -20.03 -4.05 14.95
C SER A 141 -20.80 -3.59 13.71
N GLY A 142 -20.87 -4.45 12.68
CA GLY A 142 -21.66 -4.14 11.49
C GLY A 142 -23.15 -3.99 11.78
N ALA A 143 -23.70 -4.67 12.79
CA ALA A 143 -25.07 -4.47 13.25
C ALA A 143 -25.29 -3.05 13.79
N VAL A 144 -24.38 -2.57 14.65
CA VAL A 144 -24.42 -1.19 15.17
C VAL A 144 -24.26 -0.18 14.04
N CYS A 145 -23.29 -0.37 13.15
CA CYS A 145 -23.07 0.52 12.01
C CYS A 145 -24.30 0.61 11.11
N ALA A 146 -24.90 -0.54 10.75
CA ALA A 146 -26.11 -0.59 9.93
C ALA A 146 -27.30 0.11 10.61
N HIS A 147 -27.48 -0.13 11.92
CA HIS A 147 -28.55 0.49 12.70
C HIS A 147 -28.43 2.01 12.74
N LEU A 148 -27.26 2.53 13.09
CA LEU A 148 -27.02 3.98 13.17
C LEU A 148 -27.06 4.66 11.80
N LYS A 149 -26.62 3.97 10.75
CA LYS A 149 -26.76 4.46 9.36
C LYS A 149 -28.23 4.61 8.97
N ALA A 150 -29.06 3.58 9.23
CA ALA A 150 -30.48 3.61 8.89
C ALA A 150 -31.26 4.69 9.65
N LYS A 151 -30.72 5.16 10.78
CA LYS A 151 -31.26 6.25 11.58
C LYS A 151 -30.64 7.62 11.28
N GLU A 152 -29.67 7.67 10.37
CA GLU A 152 -28.93 8.88 10.01
C GLU A 152 -28.21 9.55 11.20
N LEU A 153 -27.89 8.77 12.25
CA LEU A 153 -27.24 9.26 13.46
C LEU A 153 -25.71 9.24 13.38
N ALA A 154 -25.16 8.53 12.40
CA ALA A 154 -23.73 8.52 12.08
C ALA A 154 -23.54 8.59 10.57
N SER A 155 -22.45 9.23 10.14
CA SER A 155 -22.09 9.39 8.73
C SER A 155 -20.79 8.68 8.36
N LEU A 156 -19.99 8.30 9.37
CA LEU A 156 -18.73 7.61 9.20
C LEU A 156 -18.71 6.33 10.06
N PHE A 157 -18.16 5.25 9.51
CA PHE A 157 -18.29 3.91 10.10
C PHE A 157 -16.94 3.21 10.12
N TRP A 158 -16.42 2.97 11.32
CA TRP A 158 -15.16 2.31 11.57
C TRP A 158 -15.42 0.89 12.10
N LEU A 159 -15.13 -0.12 11.28
CA LEU A 159 -15.27 -1.51 11.69
C LEU A 159 -14.05 -1.98 12.51
N PRO A 160 -14.25 -2.73 13.61
CA PRO A 160 -13.16 -3.39 14.34
C PRO A 160 -12.64 -4.61 13.55
N ALA A 161 -11.47 -5.14 13.90
CA ALA A 161 -10.97 -6.37 13.29
C ALA A 161 -11.79 -7.62 13.69
N SER A 162 -12.70 -7.48 14.64
CA SER A 162 -13.61 -8.51 15.13
C SER A 162 -14.67 -8.90 14.09
N MET A 163 -14.25 -9.57 13.01
CA MET A 163 -15.13 -10.05 11.93
C MET A 163 -16.11 -11.14 12.36
N GLY A 164 -15.98 -11.68 13.58
CA GLY A 164 -16.97 -12.55 14.21
C GLY A 164 -18.16 -11.79 14.80
N TRP A 165 -18.06 -10.47 15.00
CA TRP A 165 -19.17 -9.66 15.50
C TRP A 165 -20.30 -9.58 14.48
N THR A 166 -21.51 -9.49 15.01
CA THR A 166 -22.75 -9.54 14.27
C THR A 166 -22.78 -8.46 13.20
N GLY A 167 -23.03 -8.89 11.96
CA GLY A 167 -23.12 -8.00 10.80
C GLY A 167 -21.78 -7.46 10.27
N SER A 168 -20.65 -7.61 10.97
CA SER A 168 -19.38 -6.97 10.56
C SER A 168 -18.91 -7.38 9.16
N ARG A 169 -18.96 -8.68 8.82
CA ARG A 169 -18.63 -9.16 7.46
C ARG A 169 -19.58 -8.63 6.39
N ALA A 170 -20.87 -8.53 6.72
CA ALA A 170 -21.89 -8.03 5.79
C ALA A 170 -21.72 -6.52 5.55
N PHE A 171 -21.44 -5.75 6.60
CA PHE A 171 -21.18 -4.31 6.50
C PHE A 171 -19.84 -4.01 5.82
N LEU A 172 -18.82 -4.84 6.03
CA LEU A 172 -17.57 -4.76 5.27
C LEU A 172 -17.84 -5.00 3.77
N ALA A 173 -18.60 -6.05 3.44
CA ALA A 173 -18.96 -6.36 2.07
C ALA A 173 -19.85 -5.29 1.41
N SER A 174 -20.65 -4.55 2.19
CA SER A 174 -21.53 -3.50 1.66
C SER A 174 -20.80 -2.26 1.14
N GLN A 175 -19.50 -2.11 1.41
CA GLN A 175 -18.68 -0.94 1.01
C GLN A 175 -19.09 0.37 1.70
N GLN A 176 -19.94 0.31 2.73
CA GLN A 176 -20.45 1.51 3.41
C GLN A 176 -19.61 1.94 4.61
N TRP A 177 -18.52 1.23 4.90
CA TRP A 177 -17.55 1.55 5.94
C TRP A 177 -16.56 2.63 5.47
N THR A 178 -16.07 3.47 6.37
CA THR A 178 -15.05 4.50 6.08
C THR A 178 -13.67 4.10 6.58
N LEU A 179 -13.62 3.39 7.70
CA LEU A 179 -12.40 2.83 8.28
C LEU A 179 -12.61 1.35 8.63
N PHE A 180 -11.54 0.57 8.57
CA PHE A 180 -11.54 -0.82 9.00
C PHE A 180 -10.24 -1.13 9.73
N GLN A 181 -10.33 -1.39 11.05
CA GLN A 181 -9.21 -1.89 11.83
C GLN A 181 -8.94 -3.33 11.44
N LYS A 182 -7.72 -3.63 11.00
CA LYS A 182 -7.37 -4.95 10.44
C LYS A 182 -6.19 -5.60 11.14
N PHE A 183 -5.17 -4.81 11.43
CA PHE A 183 -3.93 -5.31 12.02
C PHE A 183 -3.94 -4.98 13.50
N GLN A 184 -3.99 -5.98 14.37
CA GLN A 184 -4.14 -5.76 15.82
C GLN A 184 -2.88 -6.15 16.59
N ASP A 185 -2.75 -5.56 17.77
CA ASP A 185 -1.74 -5.89 18.79
C ASP A 185 -0.30 -5.78 18.25
N LEU A 186 -0.05 -4.79 17.38
CA LEU A 186 1.28 -4.59 16.82
C LEU A 186 2.17 -3.80 17.79
N ARG A 187 3.44 -4.19 17.86
CA ARG A 187 4.47 -3.46 18.60
C ARG A 187 5.27 -2.55 17.66
N ALA A 188 5.40 -1.27 18.01
CA ALA A 188 6.26 -0.37 17.26
C ALA A 188 7.75 -0.78 17.40
N PRO A 189 8.55 -0.75 16.32
CA PRO A 189 9.98 -1.10 16.37
C PRO A 189 10.83 -0.03 17.09
N PHE A 190 10.21 1.07 17.50
CA PHE A 190 10.80 2.16 18.27
C PHE A 190 9.78 2.63 19.32
N GLY A 191 10.25 3.37 20.33
CA GLY A 191 9.38 4.06 21.29
C GLY A 191 8.56 3.18 22.24
N ASN A 192 8.59 1.86 22.06
CA ASN A 192 8.03 0.87 22.97
C ASN A 192 6.53 1.07 23.26
N PHE A 193 5.74 1.33 22.21
CA PHE A 193 4.28 1.47 22.28
C PHE A 193 3.59 0.47 21.35
N ASP A 194 2.35 0.11 21.70
CA ASP A 194 1.48 -0.71 20.85
C ASP A 194 0.63 0.18 19.95
N TYR A 195 0.28 -0.36 18.79
CA TYR A 195 -0.60 0.27 17.82
C TYR A 195 -1.39 -0.78 17.05
N ASP A 196 -2.52 -0.35 16.51
CA ASP A 196 -3.32 -1.12 15.56
C ASP A 196 -3.29 -0.42 14.20
N GLY A 197 -3.41 -1.20 13.14
CA GLY A 197 -3.41 -0.74 11.75
C GLY A 197 -4.81 -0.73 11.14
N ASN A 198 -5.10 0.35 10.42
CA ASN A 198 -6.40 0.64 9.85
C ASN A 198 -6.31 0.82 8.33
N LEU A 199 -7.38 0.45 7.64
CA LEU A 199 -7.60 0.73 6.23
C LEU A 199 -8.65 1.82 6.10
N ALA A 200 -8.42 2.80 5.22
CA ALA A 200 -9.46 3.73 4.78
C ALA A 200 -10.17 3.19 3.55
N ASN A 201 -11.49 3.39 3.48
CA ASN A 201 -12.24 3.07 2.27
C ASN A 201 -12.08 4.21 1.27
N PRO A 202 -11.48 3.96 0.09
CA PRO A 202 -11.21 5.01 -0.87
C PRO A 202 -12.46 5.47 -1.62
N ALA A 203 -13.63 4.83 -1.41
CA ALA A 203 -14.92 5.34 -1.88
C ALA A 203 -15.33 6.65 -1.18
N PHE A 204 -14.67 6.99 -0.06
CA PHE A 204 -14.89 8.23 0.68
C PHE A 204 -13.70 9.17 0.46
N ALA A 205 -13.99 10.44 0.20
CA ALA A 205 -12.96 11.46 -0.02
C ALA A 205 -12.05 11.63 1.21
N ASP A 206 -12.61 11.40 2.39
CA ASP A 206 -11.94 11.41 3.67
C ASP A 206 -12.71 10.52 4.66
N PHE A 207 -12.10 10.25 5.81
CA PHE A 207 -12.72 9.57 6.95
C PHE A 207 -12.76 10.49 8.18
N GLY A 208 -12.80 11.81 7.96
CA GLY A 208 -12.88 12.80 9.03
C GLY A 208 -11.57 13.16 9.71
N GLN A 209 -10.44 12.75 9.15
CA GLN A 209 -9.12 13.18 9.59
C GLN A 209 -8.92 14.69 9.38
N PHE A 210 -8.04 15.28 10.20
CA PHE A 210 -7.68 16.69 10.21
C PHE A 210 -6.20 16.85 10.59
N GLY A 211 -5.54 17.91 10.13
CA GLY A 211 -4.13 18.13 10.44
C GLY A 211 -3.34 18.69 9.24
N ALA A 212 -2.09 18.23 9.12
CA ALA A 212 -1.10 18.81 8.23
C ALA A 212 -1.48 18.74 6.74
N ALA A 213 -2.10 17.65 6.27
CA ALA A 213 -2.48 17.48 4.88
C ALA A 213 -3.91 17.97 4.60
N SER A 214 -4.80 17.93 5.60
CA SER A 214 -6.19 18.42 5.46
C SER A 214 -6.30 19.95 5.33
N ALA A 215 -5.21 20.70 5.58
CA ALA A 215 -5.13 22.14 5.37
C ALA A 215 -4.63 22.52 3.94
N ALA A 216 -4.15 21.58 3.14
CA ALA A 216 -3.61 21.85 1.80
C ALA A 216 -4.72 21.76 0.72
N PRO A 217 -5.03 22.84 -0.03
CA PRO A 217 -5.96 22.76 -1.14
C PRO A 217 -5.35 21.93 -2.28
N GLY A 218 -6.08 20.92 -2.75
CA GLY A 218 -5.81 20.31 -4.06
C GLY A 218 -5.10 18.97 -4.10
N ARG A 219 -4.94 18.24 -2.99
CA ARG A 219 -4.56 16.82 -3.06
C ARG A 219 -5.83 15.98 -3.21
N ARG A 220 -6.10 15.48 -4.42
CA ARG A 220 -7.05 14.35 -4.59
C ARG A 220 -6.55 13.20 -3.69
N PRO A 221 -7.44 12.39 -3.08
CA PRO A 221 -7.02 11.12 -2.51
C PRO A 221 -6.17 10.40 -3.57
N ALA A 222 -4.99 9.93 -3.18
CA ALA A 222 -4.18 9.09 -4.05
C ALA A 222 -5.06 7.99 -4.64
N ASP A 223 -4.81 7.67 -5.91
CA ASP A 223 -5.57 6.74 -6.74
C ASP A 223 -6.19 5.60 -5.91
N SER A 224 -7.52 5.57 -5.86
CA SER A 224 -8.31 4.69 -5.00
C SER A 224 -7.99 3.21 -5.28
N VAL A 225 -7.15 2.61 -4.45
CA VAL A 225 -6.79 1.18 -4.54
C VAL A 225 -7.99 0.36 -4.08
N ALA A 226 -8.63 -0.40 -4.97
CA ALA A 226 -9.71 -1.29 -4.56
C ALA A 226 -9.13 -2.46 -3.75
N VAL A 227 -9.83 -2.99 -2.76
CA VAL A 227 -9.41 -4.18 -2.02
C VAL A 227 -10.32 -5.33 -2.41
N PHE A 228 -9.75 -6.50 -2.65
CA PHE A 228 -10.44 -7.73 -2.98
C PHE A 228 -10.08 -8.84 -1.99
N GLU A 229 -11.02 -9.74 -1.80
CA GLU A 229 -10.86 -11.02 -1.12
C GLU A 229 -10.84 -12.14 -2.16
N VAL A 230 -9.93 -13.09 -2.02
CA VAL A 230 -9.91 -14.31 -2.84
C VAL A 230 -11.13 -15.16 -2.51
N ALA A 231 -11.99 -15.40 -3.51
CA ALA A 231 -13.24 -16.15 -3.40
C ALA A 231 -13.18 -17.55 -4.05
N ALA A 232 -11.98 -18.06 -4.32
CA ALA A 232 -11.78 -19.41 -4.86
C ALA A 232 -11.53 -20.43 -3.75
N ARG A 233 -12.35 -21.49 -3.68
CA ARG A 233 -12.30 -22.53 -2.63
C ARG A 233 -10.92 -23.17 -2.46
N SER A 234 -10.19 -23.35 -3.56
CA SER A 234 -8.84 -23.95 -3.58
C SER A 234 -7.72 -22.92 -3.65
N GLY A 235 -8.02 -21.65 -3.37
CA GLY A 235 -7.13 -20.52 -3.60
C GLY A 235 -7.13 -20.02 -5.04
N LEU A 236 -6.55 -18.84 -5.25
CA LEU A 236 -6.47 -18.15 -6.54
C LEU A 236 -5.02 -17.79 -6.87
N ARG A 237 -4.65 -18.04 -8.11
CA ARG A 237 -3.29 -17.81 -8.62
C ARG A 237 -3.06 -16.33 -8.92
N VAL A 238 -1.92 -15.82 -8.46
CA VAL A 238 -1.32 -14.56 -8.93
C VAL A 238 -0.40 -14.91 -10.09
N ARG A 239 -0.63 -14.31 -11.25
CA ARG A 239 0.10 -14.56 -12.49
C ARG A 239 0.95 -13.36 -12.91
N GLY A 240 1.95 -13.63 -13.75
CA GLY A 240 2.85 -12.60 -14.28
C GLY A 240 2.18 -11.57 -15.20
N GLY A 241 0.99 -11.86 -15.74
CA GLY A 241 0.24 -10.99 -16.64
C GLY A 241 -1.25 -11.37 -16.72
N ALA A 242 -2.02 -10.56 -17.43
CA ALA A 242 -3.48 -10.69 -17.59
C ALA A 242 -3.87 -11.82 -18.55
N GLY A 243 -3.71 -13.08 -18.12
CA GLY A 243 -4.05 -14.24 -18.92
C GLY A 243 -3.57 -15.57 -18.35
N GLU A 244 -4.16 -16.67 -18.79
CA GLU A 244 -3.80 -18.01 -18.31
C GLU A 244 -2.45 -18.52 -18.85
N GLN A 245 -1.99 -17.92 -19.94
CA GLN A 245 -0.70 -18.20 -20.58
C GLN A 245 0.51 -17.69 -19.78
N PHE A 246 0.29 -16.77 -18.84
CA PHE A 246 1.36 -16.25 -18.00
C PHE A 246 1.64 -17.16 -16.81
N ASP A 247 2.91 -17.22 -16.40
CA ASP A 247 3.37 -18.04 -15.29
C ASP A 247 2.62 -17.72 -13.98
N VAL A 248 2.48 -18.76 -13.16
CA VAL A 248 1.89 -18.67 -11.83
C VAL A 248 3.00 -18.29 -10.85
N LEU A 249 2.96 -17.07 -10.34
CA LEU A 249 3.96 -16.55 -9.40
C LEU A 249 3.73 -17.06 -7.97
N ARG A 250 2.45 -17.19 -7.59
CA ARG A 250 2.01 -17.76 -6.30
C ARG A 250 0.53 -18.09 -6.33
N SER A 251 0.05 -18.78 -5.30
CA SER A 251 -1.38 -18.96 -5.06
C SER A 251 -1.73 -18.38 -3.69
N LEU A 252 -2.80 -17.59 -3.64
CA LEU A 252 -3.33 -17.04 -2.40
C LEU A 252 -4.53 -17.87 -1.94
N PRO A 253 -4.64 -18.21 -0.65
CA PRO A 253 -5.75 -19.01 -0.15
C PRO A 253 -7.09 -18.28 -0.22
N LEU A 254 -8.19 -19.03 -0.15
CA LEU A 254 -9.54 -18.48 0.09
C LEU A 254 -9.51 -17.49 1.27
N GLY A 255 -10.08 -16.30 1.09
CA GLY A 255 -10.12 -15.25 2.11
C GLY A 255 -8.89 -14.33 2.13
N ALA A 256 -7.84 -14.60 1.35
CA ALA A 256 -6.69 -13.71 1.25
C ALA A 256 -7.08 -12.36 0.65
N LEU A 257 -6.51 -11.27 1.20
CA LEU A 257 -6.79 -9.93 0.73
C LEU A 257 -5.72 -9.45 -0.23
N VAL A 258 -6.15 -8.70 -1.25
CA VAL A 258 -5.29 -8.07 -2.23
C VAL A 258 -5.82 -6.69 -2.59
N HIS A 259 -4.93 -5.80 -2.94
CA HIS A 259 -5.15 -4.42 -3.31
C HIS A 259 -5.13 -4.33 -4.83
N GLY A 260 -6.28 -4.20 -5.48
CA GLY A 260 -6.38 -4.00 -6.92
C GLY A 260 -5.95 -2.59 -7.33
N LEU A 261 -4.92 -2.57 -8.19
CA LEU A 261 -4.32 -1.37 -8.77
C LEU A 261 -4.95 -0.99 -10.12
N GLY A 262 -5.63 -1.94 -10.78
CA GLY A 262 -6.30 -1.73 -12.06
C GLY A 262 -6.87 -3.02 -12.65
N THR A 263 -7.63 -2.92 -13.75
CA THR A 263 -8.15 -4.08 -14.49
C THR A 263 -7.65 -4.13 -15.92
N GLU A 264 -7.37 -5.34 -16.39
CA GLU A 264 -7.08 -5.64 -17.80
C GLU A 264 -7.92 -6.85 -18.23
N ALA A 265 -8.95 -6.60 -19.05
CA ALA A 265 -10.00 -7.57 -19.37
C ALA A 265 -10.57 -8.24 -18.10
N ASP A 266 -10.54 -9.57 -18.01
CA ASP A 266 -11.04 -10.35 -16.87
C ASP A 266 -10.01 -10.52 -15.74
N TRP A 267 -8.98 -9.67 -15.68
CA TRP A 267 -7.91 -9.74 -14.68
C TRP A 267 -7.81 -8.45 -13.87
N VAL A 268 -7.47 -8.59 -12.59
CA VAL A 268 -7.12 -7.49 -11.69
C VAL A 268 -5.63 -7.51 -11.47
N GLN A 269 -4.95 -6.39 -11.74
CA GLN A 269 -3.59 -6.18 -11.27
C GLN A 269 -3.63 -5.96 -9.76
N VAL A 270 -2.94 -6.81 -9.01
CA VAL A 270 -3.01 -6.87 -7.55
C VAL A 270 -1.68 -6.54 -6.90
N ASP A 271 -1.77 -5.91 -5.75
CA ASP A 271 -0.76 -5.72 -4.72
C ASP A 271 -1.20 -6.55 -3.51
N VAL A 272 -0.40 -7.53 -3.12
CA VAL A 272 -0.70 -8.46 -2.03
C VAL A 272 -0.40 -7.83 -0.68
N ASN A 273 0.53 -6.88 -0.61
CA ASN A 273 1.05 -6.32 0.64
C ASN A 273 0.44 -4.96 0.99
N GLY A 274 -0.22 -4.31 0.03
CA GLY A 274 -0.80 -2.98 0.19
C GLY A 274 0.22 -1.85 0.18
N ASP A 275 1.39 -2.05 -0.41
CA ASP A 275 2.48 -1.06 -0.50
C ASP A 275 2.40 -0.17 -1.77
N GLY A 276 1.39 -0.40 -2.62
CA GLY A 276 1.16 0.30 -3.87
C GLY A 276 1.89 -0.32 -5.08
N VAL A 277 2.54 -1.47 -4.92
CA VAL A 277 3.33 -2.13 -5.97
C VAL A 277 2.66 -3.41 -6.47
N ALA A 278 2.58 -3.58 -7.79
CA ALA A 278 1.94 -4.74 -8.38
C ALA A 278 2.75 -6.03 -8.16
N ASP A 279 2.15 -7.02 -7.50
CA ASP A 279 2.65 -8.39 -7.36
C ASP A 279 2.28 -9.28 -8.56
N GLY A 280 1.22 -8.95 -9.28
CA GLY A 280 0.81 -9.69 -10.48
C GLY A 280 -0.66 -9.50 -10.80
N TYR A 281 -1.25 -10.47 -11.51
CA TYR A 281 -2.63 -10.43 -11.96
C TYR A 281 -3.42 -11.63 -11.44
N MET A 282 -4.65 -11.39 -11.01
CA MET A 282 -5.56 -12.44 -10.57
C MET A 282 -6.87 -12.38 -11.36
N ALA A 283 -7.44 -13.54 -11.67
CA ALA A 283 -8.68 -13.60 -12.44
C ALA A 283 -9.83 -12.96 -11.63
N ARG A 284 -10.42 -11.90 -12.21
CA ARG A 284 -11.41 -11.02 -11.59
C ARG A 284 -12.62 -11.79 -11.07
N GLN A 285 -13.06 -12.81 -11.78
CA GLN A 285 -14.23 -13.64 -11.43
C GLN A 285 -14.08 -14.41 -10.10
N PHE A 286 -12.84 -14.57 -9.61
CA PHE A 286 -12.54 -15.22 -8.34
C PHE A 286 -12.11 -14.24 -7.25
N LEU A 287 -12.28 -12.94 -7.50
CA LEU A 287 -12.04 -11.87 -6.55
C LEU A 287 -13.38 -11.25 -6.13
N LYS A 288 -13.64 -11.25 -4.83
CA LYS A 288 -14.79 -10.57 -4.22
C LYS A 288 -14.34 -9.18 -3.76
N PRO A 289 -14.87 -8.08 -4.32
CA PRO A 289 -14.52 -6.74 -3.86
C PRO A 289 -14.93 -6.53 -2.40
N LEU A 290 -14.02 -5.95 -1.61
CA LEU A 290 -14.18 -5.57 -0.20
C LEU A 290 -14.01 -4.06 0.06
N SER A 291 -13.30 -3.32 -0.81
CA SER A 291 -13.15 -1.85 -0.78
C SER A 291 -12.98 -1.29 -2.19
N GLY A 292 -13.37 -0.05 -2.47
CA GLY A 292 -13.06 0.67 -3.72
C GLY A 292 -14.04 0.48 -4.89
N GLY A 293 -14.29 1.59 -5.60
CA GLY A 293 -15.28 1.71 -6.67
C GLY A 293 -14.92 0.91 -7.90
N LEU A 294 -15.84 0.04 -8.32
CA LEU A 294 -15.88 -0.43 -9.70
C LEU A 294 -16.60 0.62 -10.57
N PRO A 295 -16.16 0.80 -11.82
CA PRO A 295 -15.03 0.09 -12.41
C PRO A 295 -13.70 0.65 -11.89
N LEU A 296 -12.78 -0.26 -11.55
CA LEU A 296 -11.38 0.06 -11.35
C LEU A 296 -10.91 0.87 -12.57
N PRO A 297 -10.05 1.89 -12.39
CA PRO A 297 -9.46 2.56 -13.54
C PRO A 297 -8.81 1.49 -14.43
N THR A 298 -9.06 1.56 -15.74
CA THR A 298 -8.14 0.94 -16.70
C THR A 298 -6.76 1.52 -16.37
N PRO A 299 -5.71 0.71 -16.14
CA PRO A 299 -4.40 1.23 -15.80
C PRO A 299 -4.06 2.40 -16.73
N SER A 300 -3.79 3.57 -16.16
CA SER A 300 -3.57 4.79 -16.92
C SER A 300 -2.52 4.52 -17.99
N ALA A 301 -2.93 4.64 -19.25
CA ALA A 301 -2.08 4.53 -20.43
C ALA A 301 -1.14 5.74 -20.54
N ALA A 302 -0.27 5.95 -19.55
CA ALA A 302 1.05 6.42 -19.91
C ALA A 302 1.78 5.18 -20.45
N PRO A 303 2.33 5.20 -21.67
CA PRO A 303 3.20 4.12 -22.10
C PRO A 303 4.37 4.06 -21.11
N THR A 304 4.36 3.09 -20.21
CA THR A 304 5.51 2.81 -19.35
C THR A 304 6.62 2.36 -20.28
N THR A 305 7.61 3.21 -20.52
CA THR A 305 8.75 2.81 -21.34
C THR A 305 9.51 1.70 -20.63
N PRO A 306 10.23 0.82 -21.34
CA PRO A 306 11.08 -0.19 -20.69
C PRO A 306 12.03 0.43 -19.66
N TYR A 307 12.48 1.66 -19.93
CA TYR A 307 13.33 2.42 -19.03
C TYR A 307 12.64 2.84 -17.73
N ALA A 308 11.36 3.24 -17.77
CA ALA A 308 10.59 3.55 -16.58
C ALA A 308 10.38 2.31 -15.69
N VAL A 309 10.17 1.13 -16.29
CA VAL A 309 10.14 -0.15 -15.55
C VAL A 309 11.48 -0.39 -14.86
N ALA A 310 12.59 -0.23 -15.58
CA ALA A 310 13.92 -0.42 -15.01
C ALA A 310 14.22 0.55 -13.86
N GLN A 311 13.75 1.80 -13.93
CA GLN A 311 13.88 2.78 -12.85
C GLN A 311 13.10 2.39 -11.60
N ALA A 312 11.91 1.79 -11.77
CA ALA A 312 11.15 1.24 -10.66
C ALA A 312 11.88 0.06 -10.00
N GLU A 313 12.44 -0.87 -10.78
CA GLU A 313 13.24 -1.99 -10.23
C GLU A 313 14.51 -1.53 -9.50
N LEU A 314 15.12 -0.42 -9.95
CA LEU A 314 16.25 0.19 -9.26
C LEU A 314 15.86 0.71 -7.87
N ALA A 315 14.69 1.36 -7.75
CA ALA A 315 14.19 1.89 -6.49
C ALA A 315 13.90 0.80 -5.46
N LEU A 316 13.54 -0.40 -5.90
CA LEU A 316 13.35 -1.59 -5.05
C LEU A 316 14.66 -2.15 -4.48
N GLY A 317 15.83 -1.73 -4.99
CA GLY A 317 17.12 -2.20 -4.51
C GLY A 317 17.37 -3.70 -4.74
N VAL A 318 16.79 -4.27 -5.81
CA VAL A 318 16.86 -5.71 -6.12
C VAL A 318 18.30 -6.19 -6.25
N LYS A 319 18.66 -7.23 -5.49
CA LYS A 319 19.99 -7.86 -5.45
C LYS A 319 19.89 -9.36 -5.18
N GLU A 320 20.87 -10.14 -5.62
CA GLU A 320 20.96 -11.58 -5.32
C GLU A 320 20.98 -11.83 -3.81
N THR A 321 20.45 -12.98 -3.41
CA THR A 321 20.45 -13.42 -2.00
C THR A 321 21.54 -14.48 -1.81
N PRO A 322 22.51 -14.28 -0.90
CA PRO A 322 23.55 -15.29 -0.68
C PRO A 322 22.96 -16.59 -0.11
N GLY A 323 23.29 -17.75 -0.70
CA GLY A 323 22.97 -19.06 -0.11
C GLY A 323 22.19 -19.97 -1.07
N ARG A 324 21.32 -20.81 -0.51
CA ARG A 324 20.50 -21.80 -1.27
C ARG A 324 19.13 -21.26 -1.70
N GLN A 325 18.88 -19.97 -1.53
CA GLN A 325 17.58 -19.33 -1.78
C GLN A 325 17.75 -18.23 -2.81
N ASP A 326 17.03 -18.33 -3.93
CA ASP A 326 17.05 -17.34 -4.99
C ASP A 326 16.23 -16.09 -4.62
N ASN A 327 16.66 -14.92 -5.09
CA ASN A 327 15.80 -13.74 -5.04
C ASN A 327 14.59 -13.93 -6.00
N PRO A 328 13.34 -13.92 -5.50
CA PRO A 328 12.16 -14.17 -6.32
C PRO A 328 11.93 -13.12 -7.43
N ARG A 329 12.47 -11.92 -7.30
CA ARG A 329 12.46 -10.91 -8.39
C ARG A 329 13.41 -11.27 -9.52
N ILE A 330 14.56 -11.85 -9.22
CA ILE A 330 15.53 -12.28 -10.24
C ILE A 330 15.01 -13.53 -10.97
N VAL A 331 14.39 -14.45 -10.23
CA VAL A 331 13.66 -15.60 -10.82
C VAL A 331 12.55 -15.11 -11.76
N LEU A 332 11.77 -14.10 -11.34
CA LEU A 332 10.74 -13.47 -12.18
C LEU A 332 11.32 -12.90 -13.48
N TYR A 333 12.49 -12.24 -13.44
CA TYR A 333 13.13 -11.74 -14.66
C TYR A 333 13.48 -12.87 -15.62
N HIS A 334 13.92 -14.02 -15.11
CA HIS A 334 14.20 -15.20 -15.95
C HIS A 334 12.95 -15.75 -16.64
N GLY A 335 11.77 -15.61 -16.01
CA GLY A 335 10.48 -15.97 -16.60
C GLY A 335 10.19 -15.27 -17.94
N SER A 336 10.72 -14.08 -18.16
CA SER A 336 10.64 -13.32 -19.42
C SER A 336 11.59 -13.84 -20.53
N THR A 337 12.07 -15.08 -20.44
CA THR A 337 12.99 -15.68 -21.44
C THR A 337 12.68 -17.15 -21.72
N LYS A 338 12.98 -17.62 -22.93
CA LYS A 338 12.91 -19.03 -23.29
C LYS A 338 13.85 -19.86 -22.41
N GLY A 339 13.33 -20.93 -21.82
CA GLY A 339 14.02 -21.76 -20.84
C GLY A 339 13.59 -21.52 -19.39
N GLY A 340 12.67 -20.58 -19.14
CA GLY A 340 11.97 -20.43 -17.86
C GLY A 340 12.85 -19.96 -16.69
N GLU A 341 12.38 -20.24 -15.47
CA GLU A 341 13.08 -19.93 -14.21
C GLU A 341 14.53 -20.43 -14.22
N ALA A 342 15.44 -19.63 -13.69
CA ALA A 342 16.80 -20.02 -13.37
C ALA A 342 17.19 -19.39 -12.03
N SER A 343 18.23 -19.94 -11.41
CA SER A 343 18.73 -19.46 -10.14
C SER A 343 19.32 -18.05 -10.26
N ASP A 344 19.36 -17.30 -9.16
CA ASP A 344 19.81 -15.90 -9.20
C ASP A 344 21.32 -15.74 -9.46
N GLU A 345 22.09 -16.83 -9.41
CA GLU A 345 23.49 -16.90 -9.85
C GLU A 345 23.65 -17.05 -11.37
N THR A 346 22.57 -17.34 -12.09
CA THR A 346 22.57 -17.35 -13.57
C THR A 346 22.59 -15.92 -14.08
N ALA A 347 23.43 -15.61 -15.07
CA ALA A 347 23.55 -14.25 -15.57
C ALA A 347 22.19 -13.68 -16.06
N TRP A 348 21.63 -12.72 -15.31
CA TRP A 348 20.26 -12.23 -15.49
C TRP A 348 20.14 -10.83 -16.12
N CYS A 349 21.23 -10.26 -16.66
CA CYS A 349 21.19 -8.95 -17.31
C CYS A 349 20.21 -8.88 -18.50
N SER A 350 20.18 -9.92 -19.36
CA SER A 350 19.24 -9.98 -20.48
C SER A 350 17.82 -10.31 -20.04
N SER A 351 17.67 -11.13 -19.01
CA SER A 351 16.38 -11.46 -18.40
C SER A 351 15.71 -10.22 -17.81
N PHE A 352 16.47 -9.37 -17.11
CA PHE A 352 16.00 -8.08 -16.62
C PHE A 352 15.51 -7.14 -17.73
N VAL A 353 16.27 -7.03 -18.82
CA VAL A 353 15.87 -6.16 -19.95
C VAL A 353 14.63 -6.72 -20.66
N ASN A 354 14.52 -8.05 -20.82
CA ASN A 354 13.30 -8.67 -21.36
C ASN A 354 12.08 -8.38 -20.47
N TYR A 355 12.21 -8.54 -19.15
CA TYR A 355 11.15 -8.19 -18.21
C TYR A 355 10.70 -6.73 -18.35
N CYS A 356 11.64 -5.80 -18.42
CA CYS A 356 11.32 -4.38 -18.57
C CYS A 356 10.60 -4.08 -19.89
N VAL A 357 11.02 -4.72 -20.99
CA VAL A 357 10.41 -4.57 -22.32
C VAL A 357 9.02 -5.19 -22.36
N GLU A 358 8.83 -6.38 -21.78
CA GLU A 358 7.52 -7.04 -21.69
C GLU A 358 6.52 -6.26 -20.83
N LYS A 359 6.98 -5.72 -19.69
CA LYS A 359 6.14 -4.88 -18.81
C LYS A 359 5.76 -3.54 -19.43
N ALA A 360 6.53 -3.08 -20.42
CA ALA A 360 6.19 -1.96 -21.27
C ALA A 360 5.22 -2.33 -22.41
N GLY A 361 4.75 -3.58 -22.48
CA GLY A 361 3.87 -4.07 -23.54
C GLY A 361 4.57 -4.37 -24.86
N MET A 362 5.91 -4.42 -24.86
CA MET A 362 6.73 -4.70 -26.05
C MET A 362 7.23 -6.14 -26.04
N LYS A 363 7.60 -6.67 -27.22
CA LYS A 363 8.20 -8.00 -27.34
C LYS A 363 9.72 -7.93 -27.19
N GLY A 364 10.27 -8.65 -26.23
CA GLY A 364 11.71 -8.80 -26.04
C GLY A 364 12.38 -9.75 -27.04
N THR A 365 13.62 -10.15 -26.75
CA THR A 365 14.34 -11.18 -27.50
C THR A 365 14.03 -12.60 -27.02
N ASP A 366 13.30 -12.72 -25.91
CA ASP A 366 13.02 -13.95 -25.15
C ASP A 366 14.29 -14.75 -24.83
N SER A 367 15.44 -14.09 -24.66
CA SER A 367 16.74 -14.76 -24.52
C SER A 367 17.53 -14.29 -23.30
N LYS A 368 18.05 -15.25 -22.52
CA LYS A 368 19.03 -14.99 -21.46
C LYS A 368 20.38 -14.48 -22.01
N TRP A 369 20.62 -14.65 -23.31
CA TRP A 369 21.84 -14.21 -23.98
C TRP A 369 21.83 -12.71 -24.27
N ALA A 370 22.66 -11.93 -23.57
CA ALA A 370 22.69 -10.48 -23.69
C ALA A 370 22.99 -9.97 -25.11
N ARG A 371 23.79 -10.69 -25.92
CA ARG A 371 24.04 -10.25 -27.30
C ARG A 371 22.85 -10.50 -28.23
N SER A 372 21.80 -11.23 -27.81
CA SER A 372 20.60 -11.43 -28.62
C SER A 372 19.96 -10.12 -29.07
N TRP A 373 20.02 -9.06 -28.26
CA TRP A 373 19.53 -7.73 -28.59
C TRP A 373 20.26 -7.10 -29.78
N HIS A 374 21.52 -7.49 -30.02
CA HIS A 374 22.30 -7.14 -31.20
C HIS A 374 22.14 -8.19 -32.32
N ASP A 375 22.44 -9.45 -32.01
CA ASP A 375 22.56 -10.55 -32.99
C ASP A 375 21.23 -10.84 -33.71
N SER A 376 20.08 -10.62 -33.05
CA SER A 376 18.75 -10.79 -33.68
C SER A 376 18.27 -9.55 -34.45
N GLY A 377 18.99 -8.44 -34.35
CA GLY A 377 18.56 -7.17 -34.92
C GLY A 377 17.34 -6.55 -34.21
N TRP A 378 17.16 -6.76 -32.90
CA TRP A 378 16.04 -6.18 -32.14
C TRP A 378 16.01 -4.65 -32.25
N GLY A 379 14.85 -4.07 -32.57
CA GLY A 379 14.70 -2.61 -32.78
C GLY A 379 15.55 -2.07 -33.94
N HIS A 380 15.86 -0.77 -33.91
CA HIS A 380 16.77 -0.13 -34.86
C HIS A 380 18.06 0.35 -34.19
N ASP A 381 19.14 0.44 -34.96
CA ASP A 381 20.44 0.89 -34.45
C ASP A 381 20.47 2.41 -34.28
N VAL A 382 20.78 2.86 -33.07
CA VAL A 382 20.88 4.27 -32.68
C VAL A 382 22.23 4.59 -32.03
N THR A 383 23.26 3.78 -32.30
CA THR A 383 24.60 3.91 -31.68
C THR A 383 25.22 5.29 -31.86
N SER A 384 24.95 5.98 -32.98
CA SER A 384 25.44 7.32 -33.26
C SER A 384 24.67 8.45 -32.57
N SER A 385 23.48 8.17 -32.02
CA SER A 385 22.61 9.17 -31.38
C SER A 385 21.77 8.54 -30.24
N PRO A 386 22.42 8.03 -29.18
CA PRO A 386 21.72 7.37 -28.08
C PRO A 386 20.95 8.37 -27.21
N GLN A 387 19.86 7.89 -26.62
CA GLN A 387 19.02 8.62 -25.68
C GLN A 387 18.78 7.76 -24.42
N PRO A 388 18.49 8.39 -23.27
CA PRO A 388 18.13 7.66 -22.07
C PRO A 388 17.00 6.66 -22.33
N GLY A 389 17.23 5.40 -21.96
CA GLY A 389 16.30 4.30 -22.18
C GLY A 389 16.58 3.43 -23.40
N ASP A 390 17.52 3.78 -24.27
CA ASP A 390 17.95 2.89 -25.35
C ASP A 390 18.72 1.67 -24.80
N ILE A 391 18.62 0.51 -25.45
CA ILE A 391 19.26 -0.72 -25.00
C ILE A 391 20.69 -0.79 -25.51
N VAL A 392 21.67 -0.71 -24.62
CA VAL A 392 23.10 -0.79 -24.92
C VAL A 392 23.57 -2.23 -24.81
N VAL A 393 24.26 -2.73 -25.83
CA VAL A 393 24.69 -4.12 -25.92
C VAL A 393 26.22 -4.20 -26.07
N TRP A 394 26.86 -4.98 -25.21
CA TRP A 394 28.29 -5.29 -25.28
C TRP A 394 28.55 -6.75 -25.55
N SER A 395 29.66 -7.02 -26.23
CA SER A 395 30.42 -8.26 -26.07
C SER A 395 31.36 -8.13 -24.87
N ARG A 396 31.55 -9.21 -24.12
CA ARG A 396 32.52 -9.30 -23.03
C ARG A 396 33.37 -10.56 -23.17
N LYS A 397 34.67 -10.44 -22.94
CA LYS A 397 35.62 -11.56 -22.98
C LYS A 397 36.57 -11.49 -21.81
N SER A 398 36.69 -12.60 -21.08
CA SER A 398 37.65 -12.83 -20.00
C SER A 398 38.30 -14.21 -20.19
N PRO A 399 39.35 -14.59 -19.43
CA PRO A 399 39.98 -15.91 -19.56
C PRO A 399 39.04 -17.10 -19.41
N SER A 400 37.94 -16.95 -18.65
CA SER A 400 36.98 -18.02 -18.33
C SER A 400 35.56 -17.78 -18.86
N VAL A 401 35.28 -16.63 -19.48
CA VAL A 401 33.92 -16.27 -19.94
C VAL A 401 33.99 -15.55 -21.29
N ASP A 402 33.28 -16.08 -22.30
CA ASP A 402 32.88 -15.37 -23.52
C ASP A 402 31.38 -15.11 -23.46
N GLY A 403 30.96 -13.85 -23.57
CA GLY A 403 29.61 -13.44 -23.20
C GLY A 403 29.16 -12.10 -23.77
N GLY A 404 27.99 -11.65 -23.31
CA GLY A 404 27.56 -10.26 -23.48
C GLY A 404 27.14 -9.61 -22.17
N HIS A 405 26.86 -8.31 -22.26
CA HIS A 405 26.17 -7.55 -21.23
C HIS A 405 25.18 -6.58 -21.90
N VAL A 406 24.08 -6.28 -21.21
CA VAL A 406 23.02 -5.42 -21.73
C VAL A 406 22.39 -4.61 -20.61
N GLY A 407 21.99 -3.37 -20.92
CA GLY A 407 21.30 -2.47 -20.01
C GLY A 407 20.75 -1.25 -20.74
N PHE A 408 20.02 -0.40 -20.04
CA PHE A 408 19.44 0.83 -20.59
C PHE A 408 20.41 2.00 -20.47
N PHE A 409 20.64 2.71 -21.56
CA PHE A 409 21.44 3.91 -21.64
C PHE A 409 20.93 4.95 -20.64
N VAL A 410 21.81 5.49 -19.81
CA VAL A 410 21.53 6.62 -18.91
C VAL A 410 22.22 7.88 -19.45
N GLY A 411 23.43 7.73 -19.98
CA GLY A 411 24.23 8.83 -20.49
C GLY A 411 25.67 8.41 -20.76
N HIS A 412 26.46 9.34 -21.29
CA HIS A 412 27.92 9.18 -21.37
C HIS A 412 28.57 9.49 -20.03
N ASP A 413 29.68 8.80 -19.74
CA ASP A 413 30.51 9.02 -18.55
C ASP A 413 31.94 9.33 -19.00
N GLY A 414 32.13 10.56 -19.50
CA GLY A 414 33.34 10.94 -20.25
C GLY A 414 33.28 10.50 -21.72
N LYS A 415 34.43 10.49 -22.40
CA LYS A 415 34.50 10.24 -23.86
C LYS A 415 34.31 8.76 -24.24
N ASP A 416 34.82 7.86 -23.40
CA ASP A 416 34.99 6.45 -23.79
C ASP A 416 34.14 5.48 -22.96
N ARG A 417 33.26 5.98 -22.09
CA ARG A 417 32.40 5.14 -21.23
C ARG A 417 30.93 5.53 -21.36
N ILE A 418 30.08 4.52 -21.18
CA ILE A 418 28.63 4.64 -21.24
C ILE A 418 28.08 4.18 -19.89
N ARG A 419 27.24 5.01 -19.29
CA ARG A 419 26.51 4.75 -18.04
C ARG A 419 25.19 4.07 -18.37
N VAL A 420 24.92 2.94 -17.73
CA VAL A 420 23.70 2.17 -17.94
C VAL A 420 23.00 1.77 -16.65
N LEU A 421 21.68 1.69 -16.74
CA LEU A 421 20.79 1.07 -15.77
C LEU A 421 20.52 -0.36 -16.24
N GLY A 422 20.94 -1.34 -15.46
CA GLY A 422 20.85 -2.74 -15.86
C GLY A 422 20.82 -3.69 -14.67
N GLY A 423 20.35 -4.90 -14.94
CA GLY A 423 20.40 -6.04 -14.03
C GLY A 423 21.76 -6.70 -14.01
N ASN A 424 22.04 -7.44 -12.94
CA ASN A 424 23.30 -8.14 -12.69
C ASN A 424 24.55 -7.24 -12.77
N GLN A 425 24.47 -6.02 -12.23
CA GLN A 425 25.60 -5.10 -12.15
C GLN A 425 26.20 -5.15 -10.75
N GLY A 426 27.07 -6.12 -10.52
CA GLY A 426 27.52 -6.48 -9.17
C GLY A 426 26.35 -7.08 -8.37
N ASN A 427 25.70 -8.08 -8.97
CA ASN A 427 24.65 -8.91 -8.39
C ASN A 427 23.42 -8.13 -7.93
N ARG A 428 23.12 -7.01 -8.61
CA ARG A 428 21.96 -6.15 -8.34
C ARG A 428 21.48 -5.39 -9.56
N VAL A 429 20.27 -4.86 -9.49
CA VAL A 429 19.82 -3.76 -10.36
C VAL A 429 20.54 -2.51 -9.89
N GLY A 430 21.15 -1.79 -10.82
CA GLY A 430 22.03 -0.68 -10.47
C GLY A 430 22.26 0.28 -11.62
N ILE A 431 23.12 1.27 -11.40
CA ILE A 431 23.68 2.10 -12.45
C ILE A 431 25.20 1.92 -12.43
N THR A 432 25.77 1.50 -13.56
CA THR A 432 27.23 1.28 -13.70
C THR A 432 27.71 1.82 -15.05
N SER A 433 28.96 2.27 -15.10
CA SER A 433 29.60 2.72 -16.35
C SER A 433 30.52 1.65 -16.92
N TYR A 434 30.42 1.35 -18.21
CA TYR A 434 31.29 0.42 -18.94
C TYR A 434 32.00 1.13 -20.11
N PRO A 435 33.23 0.73 -20.47
CA PRO A 435 33.91 1.31 -21.62
C PRO A 435 33.26 0.90 -22.95
N ALA A 436 33.33 1.76 -23.96
CA ALA A 436 32.90 1.46 -25.32
C ALA A 436 33.83 0.41 -25.97
N ASP A 437 35.15 0.51 -25.76
CA ASP A 437 36.12 -0.57 -25.98
C ASP A 437 37.20 -0.44 -24.90
N GLY A 438 37.41 -1.49 -24.11
CA GLY A 438 38.39 -1.46 -23.04
C GLY A 438 38.20 -2.53 -21.98
N THR A 439 39.00 -2.48 -20.93
CA THR A 439 39.03 -3.53 -19.89
C THR A 439 38.55 -2.98 -18.55
N VAL A 440 37.70 -3.76 -17.86
CA VAL A 440 37.34 -3.56 -16.45
C VAL A 440 37.74 -4.82 -15.69
N GLY A 441 38.70 -4.70 -14.77
CA GLY A 441 39.31 -5.86 -14.12
C GLY A 441 40.01 -6.78 -15.14
N GLN A 442 39.59 -8.03 -15.23
CA GLN A 442 40.10 -9.01 -16.21
C GLN A 442 39.20 -9.17 -17.46
N THR A 443 38.11 -8.40 -17.54
CA THR A 443 37.11 -8.55 -18.59
C THR A 443 37.22 -7.41 -19.60
N ARG A 444 37.47 -7.75 -20.86
CA ARG A 444 37.41 -6.81 -21.97
C ARG A 444 35.97 -6.66 -22.43
N TYR A 445 35.51 -5.43 -22.58
CA TYR A 445 34.22 -5.05 -23.12
C TYR A 445 34.42 -4.39 -24.48
N LYS A 446 33.53 -4.70 -25.42
CA LYS A 446 33.42 -3.99 -26.70
C LYS A 446 31.95 -3.79 -27.03
N LEU A 447 31.56 -2.52 -27.17
CA LEU A 447 30.22 -2.09 -27.55
C LEU A 447 29.91 -2.67 -28.93
N LEU A 448 28.75 -3.32 -29.04
CA LEU A 448 28.26 -3.87 -30.30
C LEU A 448 27.27 -2.91 -30.95
N SER A 449 26.30 -2.43 -30.18
CA SER A 449 25.26 -1.51 -30.67
C SER A 449 24.46 -0.88 -29.52
N ILE A 450 23.77 0.20 -29.81
CA ILE A 450 22.68 0.76 -29.00
C ILE A 450 21.39 0.65 -29.81
N ARG A 451 20.31 0.12 -29.20
CA ARG A 451 19.07 -0.27 -29.87
C ARG A 451 17.87 0.47 -29.30
N ARG A 452 16.93 0.87 -30.16
CA ARG A 452 15.66 1.50 -29.77
C ARG A 452 14.47 0.80 -30.39
#